data_AF-A0A7X2STD8-F1
#
_entry.id   AF-A0A7X2STD8-F1
#
_cell.length_a   1.000
_cell.length_b   1.000
_cell.length_c   1.000
_cell.angle_alpha   90.00
_cell.angle_beta   90.00
_cell.angle_gamma   90.00
#
_symmetry.space_group_name_H-M   'P 1'
#
loop_
_entity.id
_entity.type
_entity.pdbx_description
1 polymer ?
#
loop_
_entity_poly.entity_id
_entity_poly.type
_entity_poly.pdbx_seq_one_letter_code
_entity_poly.pdbx_strand_id
1 'polypeptide(L)'
;MNNSNLNIPFESLELDNSVDLNRFKQAEVTFQEMMNFLPKSTNREKPILRLRKLGNHKALGLFVPYNNTIAVDFRSSKSKTEYQPAGTGIQSFIHEYGHFLDYNTSPEVGISSSLQNDFSDILYQ
;
A
#
# COMPACT_ATOMS: atom_id res chain seq x y z
N MET A 1 -9.14 -11.54 14.92
CA MET A 1 -7.94 -10.69 14.92
C MET A 1 -8.36 -9.25 15.20
N ASN A 2 -8.85 -8.96 16.42
CA ASN A 2 -9.58 -7.71 16.71
C ASN A 2 -8.72 -6.56 17.31
N ASN A 3 -7.41 -6.72 17.46
CA ASN A 3 -6.54 -5.73 18.13
C ASN A 3 -5.26 -5.41 17.33
N SER A 4 -5.39 -5.12 16.03
CA SER A 4 -4.30 -4.52 15.25
C SER A 4 -4.49 -3.00 15.23
N ASN A 5 -3.45 -2.19 15.51
CA ASN A 5 -3.58 -0.73 15.42
C ASN A 5 -3.60 -0.22 13.97
N LEU A 6 -3.57 -1.12 12.97
CA LEU A 6 -3.76 -0.78 11.56
C LEU A 6 -5.22 -0.48 11.19
N ASN A 7 -6.18 -0.71 12.09
CA ASN A 7 -7.60 -0.42 11.87
C ASN A 7 -7.92 1.09 11.77
N ILE A 8 -6.96 1.96 12.09
CA ILE A 8 -7.13 3.42 12.01
C ILE A 8 -6.76 3.93 10.61
N PRO A 9 -5.57 3.63 10.05
CA PRO A 9 -5.18 4.09 8.71
C PRO A 9 -5.86 3.35 7.55
N PHE A 10 -6.30 2.10 7.74
CA PHE A 10 -6.90 1.27 6.70
C PHE A 10 -8.39 1.03 6.96
N GLU A 11 -9.15 0.76 5.90
CA GLU A 11 -10.54 0.31 6.04
C GLU A 11 -10.57 -1.09 6.66
N SER A 12 -9.70 -1.98 6.17
CA SER A 12 -9.50 -3.31 6.71
C SER A 12 -8.10 -3.84 6.43
N LEU A 13 -7.70 -4.85 7.19
CA LEU A 13 -6.44 -5.58 7.02
C LEU A 13 -6.73 -7.04 6.71
N GLU A 14 -6.24 -7.51 5.57
CA GLU A 14 -6.33 -8.89 5.14
C GLU A 14 -4.95 -9.56 5.13
N LEU A 15 -4.79 -10.65 5.89
CA LEU A 15 -3.60 -11.49 5.84
C LEU A 15 -3.92 -12.78 5.07
N ASP A 16 -3.15 -13.06 4.02
CA ASP A 16 -3.21 -14.35 3.33
C ASP A 16 -2.71 -15.48 4.26
N ASN A 17 -3.25 -16.69 4.10
CA ASN A 17 -2.88 -17.87 4.89
C ASN A 17 -1.37 -18.18 4.86
N SER A 18 -0.66 -17.75 3.81
CA SER A 18 0.77 -17.95 3.63
C SER A 18 1.65 -16.91 4.35
N VAL A 19 1.06 -15.95 5.08
CA VAL A 19 1.78 -14.91 5.81
C VAL A 19 2.32 -15.43 7.15
N ASP A 20 3.61 -15.16 7.40
CA ASP A 20 4.25 -15.40 8.69
C ASP A 20 3.81 -14.33 9.70
N LEU A 21 3.02 -14.74 10.71
CA LEU A 21 2.45 -13.84 11.71
C LEU A 21 3.52 -13.16 12.59
N ASN A 22 4.66 -13.79 12.84
CA ASN A 22 5.73 -13.17 13.64
C ASN A 22 6.38 -12.03 12.87
N ARG A 23 6.53 -12.18 11.55
CA ARG A 23 7.03 -11.11 10.69
C ARG A 23 6.00 -10.02 10.48
N PHE A 24 4.73 -10.41 10.36
CA PHE A 24 3.65 -9.43 10.27
C PHE A 24 3.68 -8.49 11.47
N LYS A 25 3.85 -8.99 12.71
CA LYS A 25 3.97 -8.13 13.89
C LYS A 25 5.11 -7.11 13.81
N GLN A 26 6.24 -7.50 13.22
CA GLN A 26 7.38 -6.57 13.02
C GLN A 26 7.06 -5.54 11.93
N ALA A 27 6.45 -5.98 10.83
CA ALA A 27 6.05 -5.11 9.73
C ALA A 27 4.95 -4.13 10.13
N GLU A 28 4.01 -4.58 10.95
CA GLU A 28 2.88 -3.80 11.47
C GLU A 28 3.35 -2.51 12.16
N VAL A 29 4.39 -2.59 12.98
CA VAL A 29 4.98 -1.41 13.64
C VAL A 29 5.50 -0.42 12.60
N THR A 30 6.24 -0.90 11.60
CA THR A 30 6.77 -0.07 10.52
C THR A 30 5.65 0.59 9.70
N PHE A 31 4.59 -0.16 9.36
CA PHE A 31 3.43 0.40 8.67
C PHE A 31 2.75 1.48 9.51
N GLN A 32 2.55 1.26 10.81
CA GLN A 32 1.93 2.25 11.70
C GLN A 32 2.75 3.53 11.78
N GLU A 33 4.06 3.43 11.99
CA GLU A 33 4.95 4.58 12.04
C GLU A 33 4.93 5.36 10.72
N MET A 34 4.99 4.66 9.59
CA MET A 34 4.97 5.26 8.26
C MET A 34 3.67 6.01 7.96
N MET A 35 2.52 5.48 8.39
CA MET A 35 1.22 6.15 8.20
C MET A 35 1.11 7.50 8.93
N ASN A 36 1.98 7.79 9.91
CA ASN A 36 2.04 9.10 10.54
C ASN A 36 2.65 10.18 9.64
N PHE A 37 3.41 9.79 8.61
CA PHE A 37 4.12 10.69 7.70
C PHE A 37 3.50 10.75 6.32
N LEU A 38 2.76 9.72 5.92
CA LEU A 38 2.13 9.68 4.61
C LEU A 38 0.93 10.64 4.54
N PRO A 39 0.73 11.33 3.40
CA PRO A 39 -0.44 12.17 3.21
C PRO A 39 -1.72 11.32 3.17
N LYS A 40 -2.85 11.98 3.39
CA LYS A 40 -4.18 11.37 3.37
C LYS A 40 -4.89 11.77 2.08
N SER A 41 -5.77 10.90 1.59
CA SER A 41 -6.66 11.20 0.47
C SER A 41 -7.58 12.39 0.82
N THR A 42 -7.88 13.23 -0.16
CA THR A 42 -8.76 14.39 0.04
C THR A 42 -10.22 13.98 0.22
N ASN A 43 -10.63 12.88 -0.41
CA ASN A 43 -11.96 12.29 -0.27
C ASN A 43 -12.15 11.47 1.03
N ARG A 44 -11.11 11.35 1.87
CA ARG A 44 -11.10 10.61 3.15
C ARG A 44 -11.32 9.10 3.02
N GLU A 45 -11.25 8.54 1.81
CA GLU A 45 -11.23 7.09 1.60
C GLU A 45 -10.05 6.47 2.32
N LYS A 46 -10.20 5.20 2.73
CA LYS A 46 -9.12 4.41 3.31
C LYS A 46 -8.94 3.15 2.49
N PRO A 47 -7.70 2.72 2.21
CA PRO A 47 -7.51 1.52 1.43
C PRO A 47 -7.71 0.26 2.29
N ILE A 48 -8.05 -0.84 1.63
CA ILE A 48 -7.91 -2.19 2.19
C ILE A 48 -6.45 -2.61 2.04
N LEU A 49 -5.76 -2.92 3.14
CA LEU A 49 -4.40 -3.44 3.09
C LEU A 49 -4.43 -4.96 3.06
N ARG A 50 -3.95 -5.55 1.96
CA ARG A 50 -3.84 -7.00 1.79
C ARG A 50 -2.39 -7.44 1.75
N LEU A 51 -1.95 -8.14 2.78
CA LEU A 51 -0.61 -8.72 2.83
C LEU A 51 -0.66 -10.14 2.28
N ARG A 52 0.04 -10.37 1.17
CA ARG A 52 0.03 -11.66 0.48
C ARG A 52 1.34 -11.95 -0.24
N LYS A 53 1.60 -13.23 -0.50
CA LYS A 53 2.61 -13.62 -1.48
C LYS A 53 2.12 -13.23 -2.87
N LEU A 54 2.83 -12.31 -3.53
CA LEU A 54 2.66 -12.05 -4.94
C LEU A 54 3.59 -13.05 -5.67
N GLY A 55 3.00 -13.95 -6.45
CA GLY A 55 3.71 -15.07 -7.11
C GLY A 55 4.60 -14.62 -8.27
N ASN A 56 4.63 -15.38 -9.39
CA ASN A 56 5.38 -15.07 -10.62
C ASN A 56 5.07 -13.72 -11.30
N HIS A 57 4.20 -12.89 -10.72
CA HIS A 57 4.10 -11.50 -11.13
C HIS A 57 5.34 -10.77 -10.64
N LYS A 58 6.11 -10.17 -11.55
CA LYS A 58 7.32 -9.38 -11.23
C LYS A 58 7.03 -8.15 -10.36
N ALA A 59 5.78 -7.95 -9.93
CA ALA A 59 5.32 -6.83 -9.12
C ALA A 59 5.28 -7.25 -7.64
N LEU A 60 5.89 -6.42 -6.81
CA LEU A 60 5.98 -6.59 -5.36
C LEU A 60 4.83 -5.87 -4.62
N GLY A 61 4.00 -5.16 -5.38
CA GLY A 61 2.77 -4.52 -4.96
C GLY A 61 1.76 -4.49 -6.11
N LEU A 62 0.50 -4.21 -5.77
CA LEU A 62 -0.58 -3.87 -6.69
C LEU A 62 -1.64 -3.03 -5.97
N PHE A 63 -1.96 -1.86 -6.52
CA PHE A 63 -3.17 -1.12 -6.19
C PHE A 63 -4.32 -1.49 -7.15
N VAL A 64 -5.50 -1.76 -6.61
CA VAL A 64 -6.72 -2.10 -7.36
C VAL A 64 -7.79 -1.04 -7.07
N PRO A 65 -8.09 -0.14 -8.03
CA PRO A 65 -9.04 0.95 -7.82
C PRO A 65 -10.48 0.49 -7.55
N TYR A 66 -10.90 -0.63 -8.15
CA TYR A 66 -12.27 -1.15 -8.06
C TYR A 66 -12.76 -1.33 -6.62
N ASN A 67 -11.86 -1.68 -5.70
CA ASN A 67 -12.18 -1.90 -4.29
C ASN A 67 -11.13 -1.28 -3.35
N ASN A 68 -10.46 -0.21 -3.79
CA ASN A 68 -9.44 0.52 -3.02
C ASN A 68 -8.43 -0.39 -2.30
N THR A 69 -8.00 -1.48 -2.94
CA THR A 69 -7.12 -2.47 -2.29
C THR A 69 -5.67 -2.23 -2.64
N ILE A 70 -4.82 -2.13 -1.61
CA ILE A 70 -3.37 -2.19 -1.72
C ILE A 70 -2.94 -3.60 -1.34
N ALA A 71 -2.51 -4.38 -2.33
CA ALA A 71 -1.97 -5.72 -2.13
C ALA A 71 -0.43 -5.70 -2.22
N VAL A 72 0.26 -6.12 -1.16
CA VAL A 72 1.74 -6.06 -1.13
C VAL A 72 2.37 -7.33 -0.58
N ASP A 73 3.52 -7.67 -1.13
CA ASP A 73 4.43 -8.65 -0.55
C ASP A 73 5.48 -7.93 0.29
N PHE A 74 5.24 -7.90 1.60
CA PHE A 74 6.09 -7.14 2.54
C PHE A 74 7.45 -7.82 2.83
N ARG A 75 7.76 -8.96 2.21
CA ARG A 75 9.02 -9.69 2.44
C ARG A 75 10.16 -9.10 1.63
N SER A 76 11.38 -9.18 2.16
CA SER A 76 12.57 -8.75 1.42
C SER A 76 12.93 -9.74 0.31
N SER A 77 13.35 -9.22 -0.84
CA SER A 77 13.93 -10.00 -1.93
C SER A 77 15.28 -10.65 -1.54
N LYS A 78 16.00 -10.05 -0.58
CA LYS A 78 17.33 -10.50 -0.14
C LYS A 78 17.30 -11.59 0.93
N SER A 79 16.22 -11.67 1.70
CA SER A 79 16.06 -12.70 2.72
C SER A 79 14.60 -13.12 2.82
N LYS A 80 14.33 -14.36 2.41
CA LYS A 80 13.03 -15.00 2.67
C LYS A 80 12.91 -15.45 4.12
N THR A 81 13.95 -15.32 4.93
CA THR A 81 14.00 -15.76 6.34
C THR A 81 13.93 -14.60 7.34
N GLU A 82 14.31 -13.38 6.93
CA GLU A 82 14.36 -12.20 7.82
C GLU A 82 13.50 -11.04 7.29
N TYR A 83 12.83 -10.33 8.20
CA TYR A 83 12.15 -9.08 7.88
C TYR A 83 13.18 -7.95 7.75
N GLN A 84 13.07 -7.14 6.69
CA GLN A 84 13.91 -5.96 6.49
C GLN A 84 13.02 -4.73 6.29
N PRO A 85 12.90 -3.84 7.28
CA PRO A 85 12.00 -2.69 7.24
C PRO A 85 12.39 -1.63 6.18
N ALA A 86 13.66 -1.56 5.78
CA ALA A 86 14.10 -0.75 4.64
C ALA A 86 14.07 -1.53 3.30
N GLY A 87 13.43 -2.70 3.30
CA GLY A 87 13.43 -3.63 2.17
C GLY A 87 12.40 -3.30 1.11
N THR A 88 12.46 -4.09 0.03
CA THR A 88 11.60 -3.98 -1.15
C THR A 88 10.11 -3.92 -0.82
N GLY A 89 9.64 -4.64 0.20
CA GLY A 89 8.22 -4.69 0.56
C GLY A 89 7.64 -3.34 1.04
N ILE A 90 8.38 -2.58 1.85
CA ILE A 90 7.94 -1.25 2.31
C ILE A 90 7.96 -0.24 1.15
N GLN A 91 8.97 -0.30 0.29
CA GLN A 91 9.02 0.54 -0.91
C GLN A 91 7.84 0.25 -1.85
N SER A 92 7.50 -1.03 -2.05
CA SER A 92 6.33 -1.42 -2.83
C SER A 92 5.04 -0.91 -2.21
N PHE A 93 4.88 -0.99 -0.89
CA PHE A 93 3.74 -0.36 -0.24
C PHE A 93 3.65 1.14 -0.48
N ILE A 94 4.74 1.89 -0.31
CA ILE A 94 4.74 3.34 -0.56
C ILE A 94 4.36 3.63 -2.02
N HIS A 95 4.87 2.85 -2.97
CA HIS A 95 4.52 2.98 -4.38
C HIS A 95 3.02 2.78 -4.62
N GLU A 96 2.45 1.68 -4.13
CA GLU A 96 1.01 1.41 -4.29
C GLU A 96 0.13 2.41 -3.51
N TYR A 97 0.60 2.90 -2.37
CA TYR A 97 -0.07 3.96 -1.63
C TYR A 97 -0.10 5.27 -2.43
N GLY A 98 0.94 5.54 -3.21
CA GLY A 98 0.96 6.63 -4.20
C GLY A 98 -0.17 6.49 -5.22
N HIS A 99 -0.36 5.30 -5.79
CA HIS A 99 -1.49 5.04 -6.71
C HIS A 99 -2.85 5.19 -6.03
N PHE A 100 -2.96 4.75 -4.78
CA PHE A 100 -4.16 4.98 -3.98
C PHE A 100 -4.47 6.47 -3.81
N LEU A 101 -3.47 7.29 -3.47
CA LEU A 101 -3.64 8.74 -3.34
C LEU A 101 -3.98 9.38 -4.67
N ASP A 102 -3.29 9.01 -5.74
CA ASP A 102 -3.52 9.52 -7.09
C ASP A 102 -4.96 9.29 -7.54
N TYR A 103 -5.51 8.11 -7.27
CA TYR A 103 -6.90 7.78 -7.57
C TYR A 103 -7.90 8.50 -6.65
N ASN A 104 -7.59 8.62 -5.36
CA ASN A 104 -8.52 9.15 -4.34
C ASN A 104 -8.35 10.65 -4.03
N THR A 105 -7.43 11.33 -4.72
CA THR A 105 -7.21 12.78 -4.61
C THR A 105 -7.69 13.53 -5.84
N SER A 106 -8.09 12.81 -6.87
CA SER A 106 -8.60 13.38 -8.10
C SER A 106 -9.87 14.21 -7.87
N PRO A 107 -9.97 15.43 -8.44
CA PRO A 107 -11.21 16.19 -8.46
C PRO A 107 -12.32 15.50 -9.28
N GLU A 108 -11.98 14.57 -10.17
CA GLU A 108 -12.93 13.85 -11.01
C GLU A 108 -13.08 12.39 -10.54
N VAL A 109 -14.33 12.00 -10.24
CA VAL A 109 -14.62 10.66 -9.70
C VAL A 109 -14.28 9.58 -10.73
N GLY A 110 -13.46 8.61 -10.31
CA GLY A 110 -13.12 7.45 -11.13
C GLY A 110 -11.98 7.68 -12.13
N ILE A 111 -11.34 8.85 -12.10
CA ILE A 111 -10.17 9.16 -12.92
C ILE A 111 -9.03 9.52 -11.99
N SER A 112 -7.83 8.96 -12.18
CA SER A 112 -6.64 9.33 -11.42
C SER A 112 -6.18 10.75 -11.71
N SER A 113 -5.64 11.46 -10.72
CA SER A 113 -5.07 12.81 -10.92
C SER A 113 -3.98 12.81 -12.00
N SER A 114 -3.15 11.76 -12.04
CA SER A 114 -2.07 11.61 -13.02
C SER A 114 -2.53 11.45 -14.46
N LEU A 115 -3.83 11.16 -14.68
CA LEU A 115 -4.43 11.06 -16.02
C LEU A 115 -5.12 12.35 -16.48
N GLN A 116 -5.12 13.40 -15.64
CA GLN A 116 -5.69 14.68 -16.00
C GLN A 116 -4.74 15.52 -16.85
N ASN A 117 -5.31 16.40 -17.66
CA ASN A 117 -4.54 17.22 -18.60
C ASN A 117 -3.53 18.13 -17.88
N ASP A 118 -3.88 18.67 -16.72
CA ASP A 118 -3.02 19.54 -15.90
C ASP A 118 -1.79 18.80 -15.34
N PHE A 119 -1.90 17.50 -15.08
CA PHE A 119 -0.75 16.69 -14.71
C PHE A 119 0.18 16.41 -15.90
N SER A 120 -0.37 16.33 -17.11
CA SER A 120 0.44 16.10 -18.32
C SER A 120 1.47 17.22 -18.55
N ASP A 121 1.11 18.47 -18.22
CA ASP A 121 2.01 19.62 -18.31
C ASP A 121 3.22 19.55 -17.36
N ILE A 122 3.15 18.73 -16.31
CA ILE A 122 4.26 18.49 -15.37
C ILE A 122 5.24 17.45 -15.95
N LEU A 123 4.75 16.49 -16.75
CA LEU A 123 5.56 15.39 -17.27
C LEU A 123 6.54 15.82 -18.39
N TYR A 124 6.29 16.96 -19.04
CA TYR A 124 7.06 17.45 -20.18
C TYR A 124 7.88 18.73 -19.89
N GLN A 125 8.09 19.07 -18.60
CA GLN A 125 9.06 20.10 -18.18
C GLN A 125 10.48 19.55 -18.18
#